data_AF-A0A8S3IYR2-F1
#
_entry.id   AF-A0A8S3IYR2-F1
#
_cell.length_a   1.000
_cell.length_b   1.000
_cell.length_c   1.000
_cell.angle_alpha   90.00
_cell.angle_beta   90.00
_cell.angle_gamma   90.00
#
_symmetry.space_group_name_H-M   'P 1'
#
loop_
_entity.id
_entity.type
_entity.pdbx_description
1 polymer ?
#
loop_
_entity_poly.entity_id
_entity_poly.type
_entity_poly.pdbx_seq_one_letter_code
_entity_poly.pdbx_strand_id
1 'polypeptide(L)'
;SGGSIEMFMTDDQKKYYNAMKKMGNKKPTKALPRPRFPIARFFFDLTTNQKFDIFIMMCIFLNMLCMCLEHHNQSATYDRVLGYINNFFVAIFTVECGMKLLALHYKYFTIPWNVFDFIIVIASILVTSLEKGLILQ
;
A
#
# COMPACT_ATOMS: atom_id res chain seq x y z
N SER A 1 17.98 12.94 -31.86
CA SER A 1 17.43 11.80 -32.62
C SER A 1 15.97 11.64 -32.20
N GLY A 2 15.07 12.40 -32.83
CA GLY A 2 13.63 12.34 -32.56
C GLY A 2 13.10 11.08 -33.25
N GLY A 3 12.88 10.03 -32.46
CA GLY A 3 12.39 8.75 -32.96
C GLY A 3 10.96 8.90 -33.47
N SER A 4 10.61 8.15 -34.51
CA SER A 4 9.35 8.16 -35.27
C SER A 4 8.06 8.24 -34.42
N ILE A 5 8.12 7.82 -33.15
CA ILE A 5 7.04 7.93 -32.14
C ILE A 5 6.67 9.39 -31.84
N GLU A 6 7.62 10.32 -31.82
CA GLU A 6 7.36 11.76 -31.58
C GLU A 6 6.57 12.41 -32.71
N MET A 7 6.60 11.83 -33.93
CA MET A 7 5.88 12.34 -35.09
C MET A 7 4.36 12.13 -35.00
N PHE A 8 3.90 11.10 -34.27
CA PHE A 8 2.49 10.77 -34.09
C PHE A 8 1.85 11.44 -32.86
N MET A 9 2.62 12.19 -32.07
CA MET A 9 2.15 12.81 -30.84
C MET A 9 1.81 14.29 -31.04
N THR A 10 0.70 14.73 -30.46
CA THR A 10 0.37 16.17 -30.35
C THR A 10 1.36 16.89 -29.42
N ASP A 11 1.43 18.22 -29.51
CA ASP A 11 2.38 18.99 -28.70
C ASP A 11 2.13 18.88 -27.20
N ASP A 12 0.87 18.70 -26.78
CA ASP A 12 0.53 18.42 -25.38
C ASP A 12 0.98 17.02 -24.97
N GLN A 13 0.78 16.00 -25.81
CA GLN A 13 1.25 14.63 -25.54
C GLN A 13 2.78 14.57 -25.42
N LYS A 14 3.51 15.33 -26.25
CA LYS A 14 4.97 15.46 -26.13
C LYS A 14 5.38 16.06 -24.78
N LYS A 15 4.66 17.06 -24.25
CA LYS A 15 4.90 17.60 -22.91
C LYS A 15 4.69 16.55 -21.82
N TYR A 16 3.58 15.81 -21.87
CA TYR A 16 3.31 14.73 -20.90
C TYR A 16 4.36 13.61 -20.99
N TYR A 17 4.72 13.20 -22.21
CA TYR A 17 5.76 12.19 -22.46
C TYR A 17 7.12 12.61 -21.89
N ASN A 18 7.54 13.85 -22.16
CA ASN A 18 8.79 14.39 -21.63
C ASN A 18 8.77 14.50 -20.09
N ALA A 19 7.62 14.85 -19.50
CA ALA A 19 7.46 14.87 -18.04
C ALA A 19 7.56 13.47 -17.43
N MET A 20 6.90 12.46 -18.02
CA MET A 20 7.00 11.05 -17.59
C MET A 20 8.42 10.49 -17.73
N LYS A 21 9.08 10.76 -18.85
CA LYS A 21 10.48 10.37 -19.09
C LYS A 21 11.42 10.99 -18.04
N LYS A 22 11.16 12.23 -17.64
CA LYS A 22 11.93 12.92 -16.59
C LYS A 22 11.68 12.34 -15.20
N MET A 23 10.48 11.84 -14.92
CA MET A 23 10.17 11.11 -13.68
C MET A 23 10.89 9.75 -13.63
N GLY A 24 10.92 9.00 -14.73
CA GLY A 24 11.64 7.72 -14.82
C GLY A 24 13.15 7.83 -14.63
N ASN A 25 13.75 8.94 -15.08
CA ASN A 25 15.20 9.21 -14.92
C ASN A 25 15.58 9.86 -13.57
N LYS A 26 14.63 10.09 -12.67
CA LYS A 26 14.90 10.71 -11.37
C LYS A 26 15.65 9.72 -10.47
N LYS A 27 16.83 10.11 -9.99
CA LYS A 27 17.64 9.29 -9.08
C LYS A 27 16.82 8.88 -7.85
N PRO A 28 16.99 7.66 -7.32
CA PRO A 28 16.29 7.20 -6.13
C PRO A 28 16.52 8.21 -5.00
N THR A 29 15.45 8.51 -4.28
CA THR A 29 15.47 9.54 -3.23
C THR A 29 16.38 9.07 -2.09
N LYS A 30 17.21 9.97 -1.53
CA LYS A 30 18.13 9.61 -0.45
C LYS A 30 17.37 8.96 0.72
N ALA A 31 17.94 7.89 1.28
CA ALA A 31 17.38 7.20 2.44
C ALA A 31 17.07 8.19 3.57
N LEU A 32 15.93 7.97 4.24
CA LEU A 32 15.43 8.86 5.29
C LEU A 32 16.42 8.92 6.46
N PRO A 33 16.69 10.12 7.03
CA PRO A 33 17.59 10.24 8.17
C PRO A 33 16.99 9.53 9.38
N ARG A 34 17.84 8.81 10.12
CA ARG A 34 17.42 8.02 11.29
C ARG A 34 16.80 8.92 12.36
N PRO A 35 15.64 8.55 12.94
CA PRO A 35 15.00 9.33 13.99
C PRO A 35 15.83 9.36 15.28
N ARG A 36 15.70 10.44 16.07
CA ARG A 36 16.46 10.65 17.32
C ARG A 36 15.92 9.84 18.51
N PHE A 37 14.61 9.55 18.55
CA PHE A 37 13.99 8.86 19.68
C PHE A 37 14.18 7.34 19.61
N PRO A 38 14.45 6.66 20.73
CA PRO A 38 14.79 5.24 20.74
C PRO A 38 13.64 4.34 20.24
N ILE A 39 12.39 4.68 20.59
CA ILE A 39 11.19 3.95 20.14
C ILE A 39 11.02 4.10 18.61
N ALA A 40 11.13 5.32 18.10
CA ALA A 40 11.04 5.59 16.66
C ALA A 40 12.20 4.92 15.89
N ARG A 41 13.38 4.81 16.49
CA ARG A 41 14.54 4.11 15.91
C ARG A 41 14.28 2.61 15.79
N PHE A 42 13.73 1.98 16.82
CA PHE A 42 13.36 0.57 16.76
C PHE A 42 12.36 0.29 15.64
N PHE A 43 11.28 1.07 15.56
CA PHE A 43 10.30 0.94 14.47
C PHE A 43 10.92 1.22 13.11
N PHE A 44 11.78 2.23 12.99
CA PHE A 44 12.49 2.53 11.75
C PHE A 44 13.38 1.37 11.29
N ASP A 45 14.15 0.77 12.18
CA ASP A 45 15.03 -0.35 11.85
C ASP A 45 14.22 -1.62 11.48
N LEU A 46 13.06 -1.81 12.09
CA LEU A 46 12.14 -2.90 11.76
C LEU A 46 11.47 -2.69 10.39
N THR A 47 10.87 -1.52 10.16
CA THR A 47 10.13 -1.22 8.92
C THR A 47 11.03 -0.99 7.71
N THR A 48 12.32 -0.71 7.93
CA THR A 48 13.31 -0.56 6.84
C THR A 48 13.99 -1.90 6.51
N ASN A 49 13.70 -2.96 7.26
CA ASN A 49 14.28 -4.27 7.01
C ASN A 49 13.63 -4.92 5.78
N GLN A 50 14.44 -5.29 4.79
CA GLN A 50 13.98 -5.96 3.57
C GLN A 50 13.17 -7.23 3.86
N LYS A 51 13.47 -7.97 4.94
CA LYS A 51 12.70 -9.16 5.34
C LYS A 51 11.27 -8.80 5.74
N PHE A 52 11.10 -7.67 6.42
CA PHE A 52 9.79 -7.17 6.80
C PHE A 52 9.01 -6.72 5.58
N ASP A 53 9.63 -5.99 4.65
CA ASP A 53 9.00 -5.62 3.37
C ASP A 53 8.55 -6.85 2.58
N ILE A 54 9.39 -7.89 2.47
CA ILE A 54 9.01 -9.15 1.79
C ILE A 54 7.84 -9.83 2.50
N PHE A 55 7.81 -9.84 3.83
CA PHE A 55 6.70 -10.38 4.60
C PHE A 55 5.38 -9.67 4.29
N ILE A 56 5.37 -8.33 4.28
CA ILE A 56 4.17 -7.55 3.95
C ILE A 56 3.72 -7.82 2.50
N MET A 57 4.66 -7.88 1.56
CA MET A 57 4.35 -8.19 0.16
C MET A 57 3.73 -9.58 0.01
N MET A 58 4.19 -10.58 0.78
CA MET A 58 3.54 -11.89 0.83
C MET A 58 2.13 -11.78 1.40
N CYS A 59 1.92 -11.07 2.50
CA CYS A 59 0.58 -10.87 3.07
C CYS A 59 -0.40 -10.23 2.08
N ILE A 60 0.04 -9.26 1.27
CA ILE A 60 -0.78 -8.66 0.20
C ILE A 60 -1.19 -9.73 -0.83
N PHE A 61 -0.23 -10.56 -1.26
CA PHE A 61 -0.49 -11.63 -2.21
C PHE A 61 -1.47 -12.67 -1.65
N LEU A 62 -1.27 -13.11 -0.40
CA LEU A 62 -2.19 -14.04 0.25
C LEU A 62 -3.58 -13.43 0.44
N ASN A 63 -3.69 -12.16 0.80
CA ASN A 63 -4.98 -11.47 0.91
C ASN A 63 -5.72 -11.43 -0.42
N MET A 64 -5.01 -11.14 -1.52
CA MET A 64 -5.57 -11.20 -2.87
C MET A 64 -6.08 -12.60 -3.20
N LEU A 65 -5.29 -13.65 -2.89
CA LEU A 65 -5.72 -15.04 -3.10
C LEU A 65 -6.98 -15.38 -2.29
N CYS A 66 -7.07 -14.93 -1.03
CA CYS A 66 -8.26 -15.15 -0.22
C CYS A 66 -9.50 -14.51 -0.85
N MET A 67 -9.38 -13.28 -1.38
CA MET A 67 -10.46 -12.62 -2.12
C MET A 67 -10.81 -13.37 -3.43
N CYS A 68 -9.82 -13.96 -4.11
CA CYS A 68 -10.07 -14.77 -5.31
C CYS A 68 -10.76 -16.12 -5.01
N LEU A 69 -10.60 -16.66 -3.80
CA LEU A 69 -11.22 -17.91 -3.36
C LEU A 69 -12.67 -17.71 -2.88
N GLU A 70 -13.12 -16.47 -2.79
CA GLU A 70 -14.52 -16.14 -2.51
C GLU A 70 -15.39 -16.60 -3.69
N HIS A 71 -16.44 -17.35 -3.40
CA HIS A 71 -17.34 -17.86 -4.44
C HIS A 71 -18.80 -17.74 -4.04
N HIS A 72 -19.66 -17.51 -5.04
CA HIS A 72 -21.09 -17.38 -4.81
C HIS A 72 -21.69 -18.71 -4.30
N ASN A 73 -22.60 -18.65 -3.32
CA ASN A 73 -23.18 -19.80 -2.59
C ASN A 73 -22.21 -20.58 -1.69
N GLN A 74 -21.26 -19.89 -1.05
CA GLN A 74 -20.43 -20.49 -0.01
C GLN A 74 -21.19 -20.78 1.28
N SER A 75 -20.76 -21.82 2.01
CA SER A 75 -21.36 -22.17 3.30
C SER A 75 -21.14 -21.04 4.31
N ALA A 76 -22.09 -20.82 5.23
CA ALA A 76 -21.99 -19.79 6.26
C ALA A 76 -20.73 -19.94 7.15
N THR A 77 -20.21 -21.16 7.30
CA THR A 77 -18.97 -21.41 8.03
C THR A 77 -17.75 -20.92 7.24
N TYR A 78 -17.71 -21.16 5.92
CA TYR A 78 -16.62 -20.71 5.05
C TYR A 78 -16.59 -19.18 4.99
N ASP A 79 -17.74 -18.55 4.82
CA ASP A 79 -17.89 -17.09 4.79
C ASP A 79 -17.35 -16.43 6.07
N ARG A 80 -17.69 -16.97 7.25
CA ARG A 80 -17.12 -16.49 8.53
C ARG A 80 -15.60 -16.64 8.59
N VAL A 81 -15.05 -17.75 8.11
CA VAL A 81 -13.60 -17.98 8.10
C VAL A 81 -12.90 -16.97 7.21
N LEU A 82 -13.41 -16.71 6.00
CA LEU A 82 -12.88 -15.65 5.13
C LEU A 82 -12.97 -14.27 5.79
N GLY A 83 -14.09 -13.96 6.46
CA GLY A 83 -14.23 -12.72 7.23
C GLY A 83 -13.18 -12.55 8.32
N TYR A 84 -12.86 -13.62 9.06
CA TYR A 84 -11.77 -13.59 10.05
C TYR A 84 -10.39 -13.38 9.42
N ILE A 85 -10.13 -14.04 8.28
CA ILE A 85 -8.87 -13.91 7.54
C ILE A 85 -8.71 -12.49 6.99
N ASN A 86 -9.74 -11.92 6.38
CA ASN A 86 -9.72 -10.54 5.89
C ASN A 86 -9.46 -9.55 7.04
N ASN A 87 -10.15 -9.71 8.18
CA ASN A 87 -9.93 -8.88 9.36
C ASN A 87 -8.50 -9.02 9.93
N PHE A 88 -7.91 -10.21 9.85
CA PHE A 88 -6.50 -10.44 10.21
C PHE A 88 -5.53 -9.68 9.31
N PHE A 89 -5.74 -9.70 7.98
CA PHE A 89 -4.91 -8.93 7.05
C PHE A 89 -5.03 -7.42 7.27
N VAL A 90 -6.25 -6.91 7.48
CA VAL A 90 -6.48 -5.49 7.81
C VAL A 90 -5.73 -5.09 9.08
N ALA A 91 -5.73 -5.94 10.12
CA ALA A 91 -4.98 -5.68 11.34
C ALA A 91 -3.46 -5.60 11.09
N ILE A 92 -2.90 -6.50 10.27
CA ILE A 92 -1.47 -6.46 9.90
C ILE A 92 -1.11 -5.16 9.19
N PHE A 93 -1.87 -4.76 8.15
CA PHE A 93 -1.58 -3.53 7.41
C PHE A 93 -1.79 -2.29 8.26
N THR A 94 -2.76 -2.29 9.17
CA THR A 94 -2.96 -1.20 10.13
C THR A 94 -1.76 -1.04 11.06
N VAL A 95 -1.23 -2.15 11.58
CA VAL A 95 -0.04 -2.13 12.45
C VAL A 95 1.19 -1.67 11.67
N GLU A 96 1.39 -2.16 10.45
CA GLU A 96 2.49 -1.75 9.58
C GLU A 96 2.46 -0.26 9.24
N CYS A 97 1.30 0.24 8.81
CA CYS A 97 1.08 1.67 8.58
C CYS A 97 1.35 2.49 9.85
N GLY A 98 0.85 2.04 11.00
CA GLY A 98 1.09 2.69 12.30
C GLY A 98 2.59 2.75 12.65
N MET A 99 3.33 1.64 12.47
CA MET A 99 4.77 1.60 12.70
C MET A 99 5.53 2.54 11.76
N LYS A 100 5.19 2.56 10.46
CA LYS A 100 5.81 3.47 9.48
C LYS A 100 5.48 4.94 9.78
N LEU A 101 4.27 5.24 10.24
CA LEU A 101 3.87 6.59 10.63
C LEU A 101 4.68 7.08 11.86
N LEU A 102 4.85 6.23 12.88
CA LEU A 102 5.66 6.55 14.06
C LEU A 102 7.16 6.68 13.72
N ALA A 103 7.66 5.90 12.76
CA ALA A 103 9.05 5.98 12.32
C ALA A 103 9.36 7.26 11.52
N LEU A 104 8.44 7.70 10.64
CA LEU A 104 8.72 8.69 9.60
C LEU A 104 7.99 10.04 9.79
N HIS A 105 6.96 10.08 10.63
CA HIS A 105 6.10 11.25 10.86
C HIS A 105 5.66 11.90 9.52
N TYR A 106 5.87 13.20 9.33
CA TYR A 106 5.51 13.93 8.11
C TYR A 106 6.17 13.39 6.83
N LYS A 107 7.33 12.71 6.94
CA LYS A 107 8.00 12.14 5.77
C LYS A 107 7.28 10.91 5.22
N TYR A 108 6.38 10.30 6.00
CA TYR A 108 5.53 9.22 5.54
C TYR A 108 4.73 9.61 4.28
N PHE A 109 4.09 10.78 4.31
CA PHE A 109 3.26 11.28 3.20
C PHE A 109 4.06 11.74 1.97
N THR A 110 5.39 11.86 2.09
CA THR A 110 6.25 12.22 0.95
C THR A 110 6.60 11.05 0.06
N ILE A 111 6.37 9.82 0.54
CA ILE A 111 6.63 8.58 -0.19
C ILE A 111 5.30 8.09 -0.78
N PRO A 112 5.11 8.16 -2.11
CA PRO A 112 3.83 7.79 -2.73
C PRO A 112 3.39 6.36 -2.44
N TRP A 113 4.34 5.43 -2.34
CA TRP A 113 4.07 4.03 -2.00
C TRP A 113 3.44 3.85 -0.62
N ASN A 114 3.90 4.61 0.37
CA ASN A 114 3.32 4.58 1.72
C ASN A 114 1.92 5.23 1.72
N VAL A 115 1.72 6.29 0.93
CA VAL A 115 0.39 6.93 0.80
C VAL A 115 -0.60 5.98 0.13
N PHE A 116 -0.17 5.23 -0.89
CA PHE A 116 -1.00 4.22 -1.53
C PHE A 116 -1.44 3.13 -0.55
N ASP A 117 -0.50 2.62 0.25
CA ASP A 117 -0.78 1.63 1.29
C ASP A 117 -1.78 2.18 2.34
N PHE A 118 -1.58 3.41 2.82
CA PHE A 118 -2.52 4.07 3.75
C PHE A 118 -3.95 4.17 3.21
N ILE A 119 -4.10 4.49 1.93
CA ILE A 119 -5.42 4.57 1.27
C ILE A 119 -6.08 3.19 1.24
N ILE A 120 -5.32 2.13 0.95
CA ILE A 120 -5.83 0.75 0.95
C ILE A 120 -6.34 0.38 2.34
N VAL A 121 -5.56 0.64 3.39
CA VAL A 121 -5.96 0.33 4.78
C VAL A 121 -7.27 1.04 5.15
N ILE A 122 -7.38 2.34 4.83
CA ILE A 122 -8.61 3.10 5.09
C ILE A 122 -9.78 2.53 4.31
N ALA A 123 -9.60 2.23 3.02
CA ALA A 123 -10.65 1.65 2.19
C ALA A 123 -11.14 0.31 2.77
N SER A 124 -10.23 -0.57 3.22
CA SER A 124 -10.60 -1.83 3.86
C SER A 124 -11.38 -1.64 5.15
N ILE A 125 -10.96 -0.72 6.03
CA ILE A 125 -11.67 -0.42 7.29
C ILE A 125 -13.07 0.12 6.99
N LEU A 126 -13.21 1.01 6.01
CA LEU A 126 -14.50 1.58 5.61
C LEU A 126 -15.46 0.51 5.10
N VAL A 127 -14.99 -0.37 4.21
CA VAL A 127 -15.79 -1.48 3.67
C VAL A 127 -16.29 -2.39 4.79
N THR A 128 -15.40 -2.85 5.67
CA THR A 128 -15.78 -3.72 6.80
C THR A 128 -16.70 -3.02 7.81
N SER A 129 -16.52 -1.72 8.04
CA SER A 129 -17.39 -0.95 8.94
C SER A 129 -18.79 -0.77 8.37
N LEU A 130 -18.88 -0.54 7.07
CA LEU A 130 -20.15 -0.38 6.37
C LEU A 130 -20.95 -1.69 6.32
N GLU A 131 -20.28 -2.81 6.06
CA GLU A 131 -20.88 -4.15 6.11
C GLU A 131 -21.49 -4.46 7.49
N LYS A 132 -20.71 -4.24 8.56
CA LYS A 132 -21.19 -4.44 9.95
C LYS A 132 -22.34 -3.50 10.32
N GLY A 133 -22.28 -2.24 9.87
CA GLY A 133 -23.34 -1.26 10.11
C GLY A 133 -24.66 -1.63 9.45
N LEU A 134 -24.61 -2.27 8.28
CA LEU A 134 -25.78 -2.70 7.52
C LEU A 134 -26.42 -3.98 8.08
N ILE A 135 -25.63 -4.84 8.74
CA ILE A 135 -26.11 -6.06 9.42
C ILE A 135 -26.79 -5.74 10.77
N LEU A 136 -26.49 -4.59 11.38
CA LEU A 136 -27.07 -4.14 12.65
C LEU A 136 -28.38 -3.35 12.50
N GLN A 137 -28.91 -3.23 11.29
CA GLN A 137 -30.19 -2.57 10.96
C GLN A 137 -31.21 -3.59 10.46
#